data_AF-A0A969Q7A0-F1
#
_entry.id   AF-A0A969Q7A0-F1
#
_cell.length_a   1.000
_cell.length_b   1.000
_cell.length_c   1.000
_cell.angle_alpha   90.00
_cell.angle_beta   90.00
_cell.angle_gamma   90.00
#
_symmetry.space_group_name_H-M   'P 1'
#
loop_
_entity.id
_entity.type
_entity.pdbx_description
1 polymer ?
#
loop_
_entity_poly.entity_id
_entity_poly.type
_entity_poly.pdbx_seq_one_letter_code
_entity_poly.pdbx_strand_id
1 'polypeptide(L)'
;MIWTYRVFCDSQGRYSIREVFYEQDGTIIDCGKAASVAIGSSVEELLQLVQWFKEAFELPILLLEEVEAKIAAQPPKPKFDRSQNISLQQMIAELNLGDENPGDEIN
;
A
#
# COMPACT_ATOMS: atom_id res chain seq x y z
N MET A 1 -4.52 -1.76 -1.86
CA MET A 1 -3.15 -1.88 -1.35
C MET A 1 -3.22 -2.24 0.12
N ILE A 2 -2.77 -3.43 0.47
CA ILE A 2 -2.73 -3.96 1.84
C ILE A 2 -1.26 -4.02 2.24
N TRP A 3 -0.93 -3.56 3.44
CA TRP A 3 0.42 -3.62 3.99
C TRP A 3 0.42 -4.50 5.23
N THR A 4 1.47 -5.33 5.36
CA THR A 4 1.65 -6.21 6.52
C THR A 4 3.14 -6.56 6.70
N TYR A 5 3.49 -7.14 7.84
CA TYR A 5 4.83 -7.68 8.10
C TYR A 5 4.88 -9.17 7.78
N ARG A 6 5.97 -9.61 7.14
CA ARG A 6 6.23 -11.03 6.89
C ARG A 6 7.66 -11.38 7.27
N VAL A 7 7.85 -12.62 7.72
CA VAL A 7 9.17 -13.19 7.94
C VAL A 7 9.72 -13.69 6.61
N PHE A 8 10.92 -13.24 6.30
CA PHE A 8 11.70 -13.66 5.15
C PHE A 8 12.90 -14.48 5.59
N CYS A 9 13.22 -15.51 4.82
CA CYS A 9 14.49 -16.24 4.87
C CYS A 9 15.28 -15.91 3.61
N ASP A 10 16.56 -15.54 3.77
CA ASP A 10 17.47 -15.38 2.64
C ASP A 10 18.17 -16.71 2.29
N SER A 11 18.84 -16.75 1.14
CA SER A 11 19.66 -17.87 0.67
C SER A 11 20.80 -18.27 1.62
N GLN A 12 21.16 -17.39 2.57
CA GLN A 12 22.15 -17.66 3.62
C GLN A 12 21.52 -18.25 4.89
N GLY A 13 20.19 -18.48 4.89
CA GLY A 13 19.45 -19.02 6.03
C GLY A 13 19.19 -18.01 7.15
N ARG A 14 19.33 -16.71 6.89
CA ARG A 14 19.04 -15.64 7.86
C ARG A 14 17.59 -15.21 7.77
N TYR A 15 16.98 -15.06 8.94
CA TYR A 15 15.60 -14.60 9.06
C TYR A 15 15.53 -13.10 9.30
N SER A 16 14.63 -12.42 8.60
CA SER A 16 14.36 -11.00 8.81
C SER A 16 12.87 -10.72 8.64
N ILE A 17 12.33 -9.81 9.46
CA ILE A 17 10.97 -9.30 9.25
C ILE A 17 11.06 -8.14 8.28
N ARG A 18 10.18 -8.10 7.28
CA ARG A 18 10.08 -7.01 6.31
C ARG A 18 8.63 -6.64 6.07
N GLU A 19 8.45 -5.39 5.70
CA GLU A 19 7.18 -4.87 5.20
C GLU A 19 6.89 -5.47 3.82
N VAL A 20 5.66 -5.92 3.60
CA VAL A 20 5.20 -6.47 2.32
C VAL A 20 3.92 -5.79 1.91
N PHE A 21 3.90 -5.35 0.65
CA PHE A 21 2.79 -4.66 0.05
C PHE A 21 2.08 -5.60 -0.91
N TYR A 22 0.80 -5.82 -0.65
CA TYR A 22 -0.09 -6.66 -1.45
C TYR A 22 -1.07 -5.80 -2.25
N GLU A 23 -1.42 -6.29 -3.43
CA GLU A 23 -2.60 -5.87 -4.17
C GLU A 23 -3.86 -6.46 -3.53
N GLN A 24 -5.05 -5.97 -3.90
CA GLN A 24 -6.31 -6.48 -3.36
C GLN A 24 -6.54 -7.98 -3.68
N ASP A 25 -5.91 -8.52 -4.72
CA ASP A 25 -5.97 -9.93 -5.10
C ASP A 25 -4.97 -10.82 -4.33
N GLY A 26 -4.17 -10.25 -3.42
CA GLY A 26 -3.15 -10.98 -2.67
C GLY A 26 -1.81 -11.13 -3.40
N THR A 27 -1.62 -10.49 -4.56
CA THR A 27 -0.33 -10.44 -5.26
C THR A 27 0.64 -9.52 -4.51
N ILE A 28 1.87 -9.98 -4.26
CA ILE A 28 2.93 -9.13 -3.70
C ILE A 28 3.38 -8.14 -4.77
N ILE A 29 3.23 -6.85 -4.49
CA ILE A 29 3.63 -5.76 -5.39
C ILE A 29 5.07 -5.33 -5.07
N ASP A 30 5.39 -5.24 -3.77
CA ASP A 30 6.68 -4.75 -3.31
C ASP A 30 6.99 -5.29 -1.90
N CYS A 31 8.27 -5.26 -1.53
CA CYS A 31 8.72 -5.59 -0.18
C CYS A 31 9.85 -4.65 0.26
N GLY A 32 9.90 -4.38 1.57
CA GLY A 32 10.93 -3.55 2.18
C GLY A 32 12.33 -4.07 1.88
N LYS A 33 13.21 -3.20 1.35
CA LYS A 33 14.60 -3.55 0.99
C LYS A 33 15.49 -3.85 2.20
N ALA A 34 15.15 -3.31 3.37
CA ALA A 34 15.83 -3.55 4.62
C ALA A 34 14.91 -4.29 5.59
N ALA A 35 15.52 -4.95 6.59
CA ALA A 35 14.78 -5.51 7.70
C ALA A 35 14.06 -4.39 8.48
N SER A 36 12.83 -4.65 8.90
CA SER A 36 12.04 -3.75 9.71
C SER A 36 12.63 -3.69 11.12
N VAL A 37 12.82 -2.47 11.62
CA VAL A 37 13.29 -2.21 12.99
C VAL A 37 12.12 -1.70 13.81
N ALA A 38 11.91 -2.26 15.01
CA ALA A 38 10.87 -1.81 15.92
C ALA A 38 11.28 -0.48 16.57
N ILE A 39 10.79 0.63 16.03
CA ILE A 39 11.03 1.99 16.54
C ILE A 39 9.67 2.69 16.64
N GLY A 40 9.34 3.18 17.84
CA GLY A 40 8.14 3.97 18.10
C GLY A 40 8.47 5.24 18.88
N SER A 41 7.61 6.25 18.78
CA SER A 41 7.69 7.49 19.56
C SER A 41 7.11 7.33 20.97
N SER A 42 6.41 6.21 21.22
CA SER A 42 5.89 5.81 22.52
C SER A 42 6.04 4.30 22.77
N VAL A 43 5.81 3.88 24.02
CA VAL A 43 5.83 2.46 24.40
C VAL A 43 4.65 1.71 23.75
N GLU A 44 3.51 2.37 23.61
CA GLU A 44 2.32 1.80 22.97
C GLU A 44 2.56 1.54 21.48
N GLU A 45 3.19 2.47 20.77
CA GLU A 45 3.59 2.28 19.37
C GLU A 45 4.59 1.11 19.24
N LEU A 46 5.56 1.04 20.15
CA LEU A 46 6.53 -0.05 20.16
C LEU A 46 5.86 -1.41 20.45
N LEU A 47 4.90 -1.45 21.37
CA LEU A 47 4.17 -2.67 21.69
C LEU A 47 3.31 -3.12 20.51
N GLN A 48 2.68 -2.19 19.80
CA GLN A 48 1.92 -2.47 18.59
C GLN A 48 2.81 -3.08 17.49
N LEU A 49 4.01 -2.53 17.31
CA LEU A 49 4.99 -3.10 16.38
C LEU A 49 5.37 -4.54 16.74
N VAL A 50 5.58 -4.81 18.03
CA VAL A 50 5.87 -6.18 18.51
C VAL A 50 4.71 -7.13 18.25
N GLN A 51 3.46 -6.67 18.40
CA GLN A 51 2.28 -7.48 18.07
C GLN A 51 2.23 -7.82 16.58
N TRP A 52 2.43 -6.82 15.70
CA TRP A 52 2.49 -7.08 14.26
C TRP A 52 3.65 -8.00 13.86
N PHE A 53 4.79 -7.90 14.53
CA PHE A 53 5.89 -8.83 14.33
C PHE A 53 5.52 -10.25 14.75
N LYS A 54 4.81 -10.40 15.88
CA LYS A 54 4.30 -11.71 16.31
C LYS A 54 3.34 -12.30 15.28
N GLU A 55 2.40 -11.52 14.76
CA GLU A 55 1.48 -11.93 13.70
C GLU A 55 2.25 -12.39 12.44
N ALA A 56 3.36 -11.72 12.10
CA ALA A 56 4.19 -12.11 10.96
C ALA A 56 4.78 -13.53 11.09
N PHE A 57 5.06 -14.00 12.33
CA PHE A 57 5.53 -15.36 12.59
C PHE A 57 4.43 -16.42 12.51
N GLU A 58 3.16 -16.04 12.65
CA GLU A 58 2.02 -16.96 12.48
C GLU A 58 1.73 -17.24 10.99
N LEU A 59 2.29 -16.43 10.09
CA LEU A 59 2.14 -16.56 8.66
C LEU A 59 3.31 -17.33 8.01
N PRO A 60 3.14 -17.93 6.81
CA PRO A 60 4.19 -18.72 6.15
C PRO A 60 5.46 -17.93 5.85
N ILE A 61 6.63 -18.46 6.20
CA ILE A 61 7.92 -17.81 5.90
C ILE A 61 8.14 -17.73 4.39
N LEU A 62 8.54 -16.56 3.89
CA LEU A 62 8.80 -16.30 2.48
C LEU A 62 10.29 -16.36 2.17
N LEU A 63 10.67 -16.80 0.96
CA LEU A 63 12.04 -16.70 0.48
C LEU A 63 12.26 -15.34 -0.17
N LEU A 64 13.27 -14.60 0.28
CA LEU A 64 13.53 -13.23 -0.19
C LEU A 64 13.77 -13.20 -1.70
N GLU A 65 14.63 -14.08 -2.18
CA GLU A 65 15.02 -14.18 -3.58
C GLU A 65 13.84 -14.58 -4.48
N GLU A 66 12.94 -15.44 -3.99
CA GLU A 66 11.73 -15.83 -4.74
C GLU A 66 10.76 -14.66 -4.87
N VAL A 67 10.56 -13.90 -3.79
CA VAL A 67 9.69 -12.73 -3.79
C VAL A 67 10.27 -11.63 -4.68
N GLU A 68 11.56 -11.34 -4.57
CA GLU A 68 12.24 -10.37 -5.45
C GLU A 68 12.15 -10.79 -6.93
N ALA A 69 12.37 -12.07 -7.23
CA ALA A 69 12.23 -12.58 -8.59
C ALA A 69 10.78 -12.45 -9.11
N LYS A 70 9.78 -12.72 -8.28
CA LYS A 70 8.35 -12.53 -8.63
C LYS A 70 8.02 -11.06 -8.88
N ILE A 71 8.54 -10.15 -8.07
CA ILE A 71 8.34 -8.70 -8.26
C ILE A 71 9.02 -8.25 -9.56
N ALA A 72 10.26 -8.70 -9.81
CA ALA A 72 11.01 -8.34 -11.03
C ALA A 72 10.40 -8.92 -12.31
N ALA A 73 9.78 -10.10 -12.24
CA ALA A 73 9.12 -10.76 -13.37
C ALA A 73 7.73 -10.19 -13.68
N GLN A 74 7.15 -9.36 -12.81
CA GLN A 74 5.85 -8.75 -13.08
C GLN A 74 5.97 -7.78 -14.28
N PRO A 75 5.03 -7.84 -15.24
CA PRO A 75 4.99 -6.87 -16.31
C PRO A 75 4.84 -5.47 -15.70
N PRO A 76 5.49 -4.44 -16.27
CA PRO A 76 5.33 -3.08 -15.78
C PRO A 76 3.84 -2.75 -15.79
N LYS A 77 3.27 -2.44 -14.61
CA LYS A 77 1.88 -2.02 -14.52
C LYS A 77 1.65 -0.90 -15.54
N PRO A 78 0.59 -0.96 -16.36
CA PRO A 78 0.28 0.12 -17.28
C PRO A 78 0.22 1.40 -16.44
N LYS A 79 1.00 2.41 -16.83
CA LYS A 79 0.93 3.73 -16.22
C LYS A 79 -0.54 4.13 -16.27
N PHE A 80 -1.19 4.21 -15.12
CA PHE A 80 -2.55 4.75 -15.06
C PHE A 80 -2.48 6.11 -15.75
N ASP A 81 -3.23 6.24 -16.84
CA ASP A 81 -3.21 7.44 -17.67
C ASP A 81 -3.76 8.57 -16.81
N ARG A 82 -2.85 9.40 -16.27
CA ARG A 82 -3.19 10.53 -15.40
C ARG A 82 -4.03 11.58 -16.15
N SER A 83 -4.20 11.45 -17.47
CA SER A 83 -5.14 12.27 -18.25
C SER A 83 -6.61 12.12 -17.83
N GLN A 84 -6.96 11.08 -17.06
CA GLN A 84 -8.31 10.91 -16.51
C GLN A 84 -8.51 11.51 -15.10
N ASN A 85 -7.48 12.11 -14.49
CA ASN A 85 -7.69 12.86 -13.25
C ASN A 85 -8.16 14.27 -13.61
N ILE A 86 -9.46 14.50 -13.44
CA ILE A 86 -10.04 15.85 -13.39
C ILE A 86 -9.25 16.67 -12.36
N SER A 87 -8.75 17.82 -12.77
CA SER A 87 -8.03 18.74 -11.89
C SER A 87 -8.95 19.18 -10.76
N LEU A 88 -8.40 19.47 -9.57
CA LEU A 88 -9.13 20.06 -8.44
C LEU A 88 -9.99 21.26 -8.88
N GLN A 89 -9.50 22.05 -9.84
CA GLN A 89 -10.23 23.18 -10.41
C GLN A 89 -11.47 22.77 -11.23
N GLN A 90 -11.42 21.64 -11.94
CA GLN A 90 -12.56 21.11 -12.69
C GLN A 90 -13.65 20.56 -11.75
N MET A 91 -13.25 19.94 -10.63
CA MET A 91 -14.18 19.46 -9.60
C MET A 91 -14.89 20.61 -8.87
N ILE A 92 -14.19 21.72 -8.61
CA ILE A 92 -14.79 22.94 -8.03
C ILE A 92 -15.74 23.61 -9.04
N ALA A 93 -15.41 23.60 -10.32
CA ALA A 93 -16.27 24.19 -11.36
C ALA A 93 -17.59 23.42 -11.52
N GLU A 94 -17.56 22.08 -11.52
CA GLU A 94 -18.79 21.26 -11.61
C GLU A 94 -19.67 21.39 -10.36
N LEU A 95 -19.09 21.53 -9.16
CA LEU A 95 -19.85 21.74 -7.93
C LEU A 95 -20.51 23.12 -7.87
N ASN A 96 -19.92 24.14 -8.50
CA ASN A 96 -20.47 25.50 -8.58
C ASN A 96 -21.51 25.68 -9.71
N LEU A 97 -21.61 24.75 -10.66
CA LEU A 97 -22.58 24.78 -11.76
C LEU A 97 -23.94 24.15 -11.39
N GLY A 98 -24.08 23.66 -10.16
CA GLY A 98 -25.34 23.10 -9.63
C GLY A 98 -26.29 24.10 -8.96
N ASP A 99 -25.94 25.40 -8.89
CA ASP A 99 -26.73 26.43 -8.20
C ASP A 99 -27.33 27.48 -9.15
N GLU A 100 -27.52 27.13 -10.43
CA GLU A 100 -28.34 27.92 -11.34
C GLU A 100 -29.32 27.04 -12.11
N ASN A 101 -30.56 26.97 -11.63
CA ASN A 101 -31.71 26.69 -12.48
C ASN A 101 -32.93 27.50 -11.98
N PRO A 102 -33.90 27.84 -12.84
CA PRO A 102 -34.34 29.21 -13.03
C PRO A 102 -35.79 29.34 -12.55
N GLY A 103 -36.04 30.32 -11.68
CA GLY A 103 -37.41 30.66 -11.27
C GLY A 103 -37.94 31.83 -12.08
N ASP A 104 -38.37 31.57 -13.31
CA ASP A 104 -39.40 32.39 -13.97
C ASP A 104 -40.67 32.29 -13.12
N GLU A 105 -41.17 33.40 -12.57
CA GLU A 105 -42.62 33.65 -12.53
C GLU A 105 -42.93 35.14 -12.28
N ILE A 106 -43.29 35.78 -13.40
CA ILE A 106 -44.13 36.96 -13.55
C ILE A 106 -45.55 36.71 -12.99
N ASN A 107 -45.93 37.40 -11.91
CA ASN A 107 -47.16 38.23 -11.80
C ASN A 107 -47.25 38.97 -10.46
#